data_AF-A0A257W4M9-F1
#
_entry.id   AF-A0A257W4M9-F1
#
_cell.length_a   1.000
_cell.length_b   1.000
_cell.length_c   1.000
_cell.angle_alpha   90.00
_cell.angle_beta   90.00
_cell.angle_gamma   90.00
#
_symmetry.space_group_name_H-M   'P 1'
#
loop_
_entity.id
_entity.type
_entity.pdbx_description
1 polymer ?
#
loop_
_entity_poly.entity_id
_entity_poly.type
_entity_poly.pdbx_seq_one_letter_code
_entity_poly.pdbx_strand_id
1 'polypeptide(L)'
;MVEDYIRGLKLRQIRNAAVVIIDNKTHQVITYVGSSSFQDTTDGGQVNGAKAIRQPGSTLKPLLYGLCIDEGLLTPKSVMTDVAVNYQGYAPENYDEKFNGYVTMEYALEHSLNIPAVKGLRLLGKDKLVSKLSACDFRQIRKDQNKLGLSMILGGCGTTLEELTGLFSAFAQDGTWYAPQYIRSGSTPRQVRLLSPAANFMVTDILSKVNRPDFPLNWGATEKMPRISWKTGTSYGRRDAWSIGYNKHFTVGVWVGNFSGVGIADLSGAQTATPLLFRIFNTIDYDTENEWNAPPEDCELRQVCSETGLLP
;
A
#
# COMPACT_ATOMS: atom_id res chain seq x y z
N MET A 1 -15.91 -8.68 14.47
CA MET A 1 -15.28 -8.71 13.12
C MET A 1 -13.79 -9.04 13.16
N VAL A 2 -12.90 -8.16 13.62
CA VAL A 2 -11.44 -8.44 13.61
C VAL A 2 -11.09 -9.66 14.46
N GLU A 3 -11.66 -9.75 15.67
CA GLU A 3 -11.51 -10.92 16.54
C GLU A 3 -11.98 -12.22 15.87
N ASP A 4 -13.18 -12.22 15.29
CA ASP A 4 -13.75 -13.40 14.62
C ASP A 4 -12.93 -13.82 13.40
N TYR A 5 -12.40 -12.84 12.65
CA TYR A 5 -11.53 -13.09 11.52
C TYR A 5 -10.25 -13.82 11.95
N ILE A 6 -9.58 -13.31 12.99
CA ILE A 6 -8.38 -13.93 13.55
C ILE A 6 -8.67 -15.29 14.16
N ARG A 7 -9.82 -15.49 14.81
CA ARG A 7 -10.24 -16.80 15.34
C ARG A 7 -10.25 -17.86 14.23
N GLY A 8 -10.70 -17.51 13.02
CA GLY A 8 -10.66 -18.38 11.84
C GLY A 8 -9.26 -18.68 11.30
N LEU A 9 -8.27 -17.84 11.60
CA LEU A 9 -6.88 -18.03 11.16
C LEU A 9 -5.98 -18.70 12.20
N LYS A 10 -6.46 -18.91 13.44
CA LYS A 10 -5.66 -19.52 14.53
C LYS A 10 -5.09 -20.90 14.17
N LEU A 11 -5.82 -21.72 13.41
CA LEU A 11 -5.34 -23.04 12.94
C LEU A 11 -4.16 -22.94 11.98
N ARG A 12 -4.02 -21.82 11.26
CA ARG A 12 -2.86 -21.50 10.40
C ARG A 12 -1.74 -20.80 11.17
N GLN A 13 -1.80 -20.78 12.50
CA GLN A 13 -0.84 -20.13 13.39
C GLN A 13 -0.70 -18.61 13.20
N ILE A 14 -1.75 -17.96 12.69
CA ILE A 14 -1.84 -16.50 12.57
C ILE A 14 -2.74 -16.01 13.70
N ARG A 15 -2.20 -15.13 14.55
CA ARG A 15 -2.77 -14.86 15.87
C ARG A 15 -3.18 -13.41 16.11
N ASN A 16 -2.67 -12.46 15.33
CA ASN A 16 -2.91 -11.04 15.57
C ASN A 16 -3.30 -10.29 14.29
N ALA A 17 -4.09 -9.24 14.48
CA ALA A 17 -4.37 -8.23 13.48
C ALA A 17 -4.50 -6.85 14.13
N ALA A 18 -4.29 -5.82 13.33
CA ALA A 18 -4.55 -4.43 13.67
C ALA A 18 -5.27 -3.75 12.50
N VAL A 19 -6.15 -2.80 12.81
CA VAL A 19 -6.94 -2.06 11.82
C VAL A 19 -6.97 -0.59 12.18
N VAL A 20 -6.75 0.28 11.20
CA VAL A 20 -6.93 1.73 11.32
C VAL A 20 -7.84 2.19 10.19
N ILE A 21 -8.84 3.03 10.50
CA ILE A 21 -9.73 3.62 9.51
C ILE A 21 -9.69 5.15 9.65
N ILE A 22 -9.47 5.82 8.52
CA ILE A 22 -9.47 7.27 8.38
C ILE A 22 -10.69 7.66 7.54
N ASP A 23 -11.47 8.62 8.03
CA ASP A 23 -12.45 9.35 7.22
C ASP A 23 -11.69 10.37 6.37
N ASN A 24 -11.74 10.21 5.05
CA ASN A 24 -10.91 10.99 4.13
C ASN A 24 -11.33 12.46 4.09
N LYS A 25 -12.62 12.77 4.28
CA LYS A 25 -13.14 14.14 4.27
C LYS A 25 -12.68 14.96 5.48
N THR A 26 -12.65 14.33 6.65
CA THR A 26 -12.33 15.00 7.92
C THR A 26 -10.90 14.75 8.39
N HIS A 27 -10.20 13.79 7.77
CA HIS A 27 -8.90 13.28 8.18
C HIS A 27 -8.86 12.71 9.61
N GLN A 28 -10.03 12.39 10.17
CA GLN A 28 -10.15 11.82 11.51
C GLN A 28 -9.91 10.32 11.46
N VAL A 29 -9.17 9.81 12.45
CA VAL A 29 -9.09 8.38 12.71
C VAL A 29 -10.37 7.95 13.43
N ILE A 30 -11.28 7.33 12.68
CA ILE A 30 -12.61 6.92 13.18
C ILE A 30 -12.61 5.50 13.77
N THR A 31 -11.58 4.71 13.52
CA THR A 31 -11.41 3.39 14.13
C THR A 31 -9.93 3.10 14.35
N TYR A 32 -9.62 2.60 15.54
CA TYR A 32 -8.25 2.25 15.94
C TYR A 32 -8.25 0.94 16.73
N VAL A 33 -7.89 -0.15 16.06
CA VAL A 33 -7.81 -1.49 16.63
C VAL A 33 -6.35 -1.90 16.66
N GLY A 34 -5.73 -1.83 17.85
CA GLY A 34 -4.32 -2.20 18.04
C GLY A 34 -4.07 -3.71 18.05
N SER A 35 -5.07 -4.50 18.41
CA SER A 35 -4.99 -5.96 18.49
C SER A 35 -6.38 -6.58 18.26
N SER A 36 -6.44 -7.88 17.97
CA SER A 36 -7.69 -8.61 17.76
C SER A 36 -8.55 -8.74 19.03
N SER A 37 -7.92 -8.82 20.21
CA SER A 37 -8.59 -8.87 21.51
C SER A 37 -7.65 -8.35 22.59
N PHE A 38 -8.07 -7.34 23.36
CA PHE A 38 -7.25 -6.74 24.41
C PHE A 38 -6.99 -7.70 25.58
N GLN A 39 -7.95 -8.58 25.85
CA GLN A 39 -7.91 -9.54 26.95
C GLN A 39 -7.11 -10.82 26.62
N ASP A 40 -6.59 -10.96 25.39
CA ASP A 40 -5.77 -12.11 25.02
C ASP A 40 -4.40 -12.05 25.72
N THR A 41 -4.23 -12.86 26.77
CA THR A 41 -2.97 -12.93 27.52
C THR A 41 -1.93 -13.84 26.88
N THR A 42 -2.29 -14.63 25.86
CA THR A 42 -1.42 -15.62 25.23
C THR A 42 -0.70 -15.04 24.02
N ASP A 43 -1.44 -14.35 23.15
CA ASP A 43 -0.95 -13.85 21.87
C ASP A 43 -0.64 -12.34 21.92
N GLY A 44 -0.51 -11.75 23.12
CA GLY A 44 -0.09 -10.35 23.30
C GLY A 44 -1.18 -9.33 22.99
N GLY A 45 -2.41 -9.55 23.47
CA GLY A 45 -3.57 -8.69 23.24
C GLY A 45 -3.41 -7.22 23.64
N GLN A 46 -2.50 -6.92 24.57
CA GLN A 46 -2.21 -5.54 24.99
C GLN A 46 -1.15 -4.84 24.11
N VAL A 47 -0.55 -5.55 23.15
CA VAL A 47 0.39 -4.96 22.20
C VAL A 47 -0.38 -4.15 21.17
N ASN A 48 -0.03 -2.87 21.02
CA ASN A 48 -0.56 -2.04 19.96
C ASN A 48 0.18 -2.31 18.64
N GLY A 49 -0.37 -3.22 17.84
CA GLY A 49 0.10 -3.55 16.50
C GLY A 49 0.03 -2.40 15.50
N ALA A 50 -0.92 -1.47 15.67
CA ALA A 50 -1.05 -0.34 14.76
C ALA A 50 0.13 0.64 14.86
N LYS A 51 0.72 0.77 16.07
CA LYS A 51 1.89 1.60 16.35
C LYS A 51 3.22 0.83 16.30
N ALA A 52 3.18 -0.49 16.15
CA ALA A 52 4.38 -1.32 16.10
C ALA A 52 5.16 -1.06 14.81
N ILE A 53 6.49 -0.88 14.93
CA ILE A 53 7.37 -0.73 13.76
C ILE A 53 7.58 -2.11 13.15
N ARG A 54 7.21 -2.24 11.88
CA ARG A 54 7.24 -3.49 11.11
C ARG A 54 7.72 -3.21 9.68
N GLN A 55 8.06 -4.24 8.94
CA GLN A 55 8.50 -4.08 7.55
C GLN A 55 7.27 -3.88 6.64
N PRO A 56 7.18 -2.80 5.84
CA PRO A 56 6.02 -2.52 5.01
C PRO A 56 5.85 -3.48 3.82
N GLY A 57 6.91 -4.22 3.48
CA GLY A 57 6.95 -4.99 2.24
C GLY A 57 6.75 -4.08 1.02
N SER A 58 5.84 -4.45 0.13
CA SER A 58 5.58 -3.75 -1.13
C SER A 58 4.60 -2.56 -1.05
N THR A 59 4.16 -2.13 0.15
CA THR A 59 3.15 -1.06 0.27
C THR A 59 3.65 0.32 -0.17
N LEU A 60 4.97 0.53 -0.28
CA LEU A 60 5.56 1.80 -0.70
C LEU A 60 5.62 2.00 -2.23
N LYS A 61 5.36 0.94 -3.02
CA LYS A 61 5.43 0.98 -4.49
C LYS A 61 4.51 2.02 -5.13
N PRO A 62 3.24 2.22 -4.69
CA PRO A 62 2.38 3.26 -5.24
C PRO A 62 2.98 4.66 -5.16
N LEU A 63 3.55 5.04 -4.00
CA LEU A 63 4.17 6.36 -3.84
C LEU A 63 5.40 6.49 -4.74
N LEU A 64 6.24 5.45 -4.84
CA LEU A 64 7.38 5.45 -5.76
C LEU A 64 6.93 5.70 -7.20
N TYR A 65 5.99 4.91 -7.69
CA TYR A 65 5.54 5.00 -9.08
C TYR A 65 4.84 6.32 -9.36
N GLY A 66 4.06 6.83 -8.41
CA GLY A 66 3.49 8.17 -8.47
C GLY A 66 4.57 9.24 -8.61
N LEU A 67 5.62 9.20 -7.79
CA LEU A 67 6.73 10.18 -7.87
C LEU A 67 7.51 10.05 -9.19
N CYS A 68 7.66 8.85 -9.74
CA CYS A 68 8.24 8.69 -11.07
C CYS A 68 7.38 9.32 -12.17
N ILE A 69 6.05 9.21 -12.08
CA ILE A 69 5.13 9.89 -13.00
C ILE A 69 5.23 11.41 -12.84
N ASP A 70 5.20 11.88 -11.60
CA ASP A 70 5.22 13.31 -11.25
C ASP A 70 6.47 14.03 -11.76
N GLU A 71 7.60 13.32 -11.81
CA GLU A 71 8.89 13.80 -12.31
C GLU A 71 9.06 13.58 -13.83
N GLY A 72 8.05 13.06 -14.52
CA GLY A 72 8.11 12.75 -15.95
C GLY A 72 9.07 11.61 -16.31
N LEU A 73 9.47 10.79 -15.33
CA LEU A 73 10.43 9.69 -15.51
C LEU A 73 9.78 8.43 -16.09
N LEU A 74 8.50 8.19 -15.77
CA LEU A 74 7.72 7.05 -16.23
C LEU A 74 6.29 7.48 -16.54
N THR A 75 5.64 6.79 -17.48
CA THR A 75 4.19 6.80 -17.67
C THR A 75 3.65 5.40 -17.35
N PRO A 76 2.32 5.23 -17.18
CA PRO A 76 1.73 3.89 -17.00
C PRO A 76 2.15 2.89 -18.08
N LYS A 77 2.37 3.36 -19.33
CA LYS A 77 2.78 2.54 -20.48
C LYS A 77 4.29 2.45 -20.69
N SER A 78 5.11 3.13 -19.88
CA SER A 78 6.57 2.99 -19.97
C SER A 78 6.99 1.55 -19.76
N VAL A 79 7.79 1.02 -20.69
CA VAL A 79 8.29 -0.35 -20.63
C VAL A 79 9.52 -0.41 -19.73
N MET A 80 9.49 -1.35 -18.80
CA MET A 80 10.55 -1.67 -17.85
C MET A 80 10.97 -3.13 -18.04
N THR A 81 12.19 -3.45 -17.66
CA THR A 81 12.67 -4.83 -17.69
C THR A 81 12.51 -5.50 -16.34
N ASP A 82 11.92 -6.68 -16.34
CA ASP A 82 11.81 -7.62 -15.22
C ASP A 82 12.70 -8.85 -15.52
N VAL A 83 14.01 -8.64 -15.34
CA VAL A 83 15.08 -9.61 -15.62
C VAL A 83 16.10 -9.53 -14.49
N ALA A 84 16.90 -10.59 -14.31
CA ALA A 84 17.93 -10.65 -13.28
C ALA A 84 18.83 -9.40 -13.30
N VAL A 85 19.07 -8.82 -12.12
CA VAL A 85 19.94 -7.66 -11.93
C VAL A 85 20.79 -7.84 -10.67
N ASN A 86 21.95 -7.21 -10.67
CA ASN A 86 22.83 -7.17 -9.51
C ASN A 86 23.33 -5.73 -9.31
N TYR A 87 23.02 -5.16 -8.15
CA TYR A 87 23.47 -3.84 -7.73
C TYR A 87 24.52 -4.00 -6.62
N GLN A 88 25.78 -4.22 -7.01
CA GLN A 88 26.91 -4.32 -6.07
C GLN A 88 26.69 -5.36 -4.96
N GLY A 89 26.19 -6.54 -5.32
CA GLY A 89 25.86 -7.63 -4.39
C GLY A 89 24.40 -7.70 -3.98
N TYR A 90 23.59 -6.67 -4.29
CA TYR A 90 22.15 -6.73 -4.08
C TYR A 90 21.43 -7.25 -5.35
N ALA A 91 20.89 -8.46 -5.26
CA ALA A 91 20.10 -9.11 -6.31
C ALA A 91 18.64 -9.30 -5.84
N PRO A 92 17.72 -8.39 -6.18
CA PRO A 92 16.30 -8.56 -5.86
C PRO A 92 15.66 -9.65 -6.73
N GLU A 93 14.72 -10.39 -6.14
CA GLU A 93 13.94 -11.42 -6.82
C GLU A 93 12.44 -11.10 -6.69
N ASN A 94 11.64 -11.55 -7.66
CA ASN A 94 10.20 -11.49 -7.56
C ASN A 94 9.67 -12.52 -6.55
N TYR A 95 8.45 -12.29 -6.06
CA TYR A 95 7.84 -13.17 -5.05
C TYR A 95 7.65 -14.61 -5.56
N ASP A 96 7.43 -14.78 -6.85
CA ASP A 96 7.26 -16.07 -7.54
C ASP A 96 8.56 -16.61 -8.16
N GLU A 97 9.68 -15.91 -7.93
CA GLU A 97 11.03 -16.26 -8.45
C GLU A 97 11.10 -16.32 -9.99
N LYS A 98 10.14 -15.69 -10.69
CA LYS A 98 10.10 -15.64 -12.16
C LYS A 98 10.51 -14.27 -12.69
N PHE A 99 10.92 -14.26 -13.96
CA PHE A 99 11.20 -13.05 -14.74
C PHE A 99 10.17 -12.93 -15.85
N ASN A 100 9.57 -11.75 -15.98
CA ASN A 100 8.52 -11.47 -16.97
C ASN A 100 9.06 -10.78 -18.24
N GLY A 101 10.37 -10.49 -18.32
CA GLY A 101 10.96 -9.86 -19.51
C GLY A 101 10.60 -8.39 -19.60
N TYR A 102 9.99 -7.95 -20.69
CA TYR A 102 9.50 -6.57 -20.83
C TYR A 102 8.09 -6.45 -20.25
N VAL A 103 7.89 -5.51 -19.34
CA VAL A 103 6.61 -5.23 -18.69
C VAL A 103 6.34 -3.74 -18.63
N THR A 104 5.09 -3.32 -18.72
CA THR A 104 4.75 -1.90 -18.48
C THR A 104 4.84 -1.57 -17.00
N MET A 105 4.99 -0.27 -16.70
CA MET A 105 4.95 0.25 -15.33
C MET A 105 3.64 -0.12 -14.63
N GLU A 106 2.49 0.04 -15.32
CA GLU A 106 1.18 -0.35 -14.77
C GLU A 106 1.12 -1.85 -14.44
N TYR A 107 1.62 -2.72 -15.33
CA TYR A 107 1.64 -4.16 -15.11
C TYR A 107 2.49 -4.51 -13.89
N ALA A 108 3.66 -3.88 -13.77
CA ALA A 108 4.55 -4.08 -12.64
C ALA A 108 3.93 -3.66 -11.30
N LEU A 109 3.14 -2.58 -11.28
CA LEU A 109 2.43 -2.15 -10.07
C LEU A 109 1.25 -3.07 -9.75
N GLU A 110 0.45 -3.47 -10.74
CA GLU A 110 -0.69 -4.40 -10.59
C GLU A 110 -0.25 -5.75 -10.02
N HIS A 111 0.83 -6.32 -10.57
CA HIS A 111 1.40 -7.60 -10.16
C HIS A 111 2.40 -7.44 -9.01
N SER A 112 2.64 -6.21 -8.55
CA SER A 112 3.55 -5.90 -7.46
C SER A 112 4.96 -6.47 -7.66
N LEU A 113 5.49 -6.41 -8.88
CA LEU A 113 6.81 -6.94 -9.24
C LEU A 113 7.93 -6.21 -8.49
N ASN A 114 8.95 -6.94 -8.06
CA ASN A 114 10.02 -6.40 -7.21
C ASN A 114 11.11 -5.72 -8.04
N ILE A 115 11.53 -6.34 -9.14
CA ILE A 115 12.67 -5.84 -9.93
C ILE A 115 12.34 -4.51 -10.62
N PRO A 116 11.19 -4.33 -11.28
CA PRO A 116 10.83 -3.03 -11.84
C PRO A 116 10.70 -1.94 -10.76
N ALA A 117 10.22 -2.28 -9.57
CA ALA A 117 10.13 -1.31 -8.46
C ALA A 117 11.52 -0.87 -7.98
N VAL A 118 12.48 -1.78 -7.89
CA VAL A 118 13.88 -1.42 -7.57
C VAL A 118 14.49 -0.54 -8.67
N LYS A 119 14.22 -0.85 -9.94
CA LYS A 119 14.64 -0.01 -11.08
C LYS A 119 14.02 1.39 -11.02
N GLY A 120 12.73 1.47 -10.70
CA GLY A 120 12.02 2.73 -10.48
C GLY A 120 12.65 3.56 -9.37
N LEU A 121 12.97 2.95 -8.23
CA LEU A 121 13.64 3.66 -7.12
C LEU A 121 15.03 4.16 -7.50
N ARG A 122 15.78 3.37 -8.29
CA ARG A 122 17.08 3.80 -8.80
C ARG A 122 16.95 4.99 -9.75
N LEU A 123 15.93 5.01 -10.61
CA LEU A 123 15.65 6.10 -11.54
C LEU A 123 15.24 7.39 -10.82
N LEU A 124 14.34 7.28 -9.84
CA LEU A 124 13.88 8.42 -9.03
C LEU A 124 14.97 8.96 -8.11
N GLY A 125 15.81 8.07 -7.57
CA GLY A 125 16.72 8.35 -6.47
C GLY A 125 16.04 8.18 -5.12
N LYS A 126 16.67 7.41 -4.21
CA LYS A 126 16.10 7.09 -2.89
C LYS A 126 15.80 8.31 -2.04
N ASP A 127 16.60 9.36 -2.14
CA ASP A 127 16.53 10.51 -1.24
C ASP A 127 15.23 11.31 -1.44
N LYS A 128 14.70 11.34 -2.68
CA LYS A 128 13.39 11.95 -2.96
C LYS A 128 12.27 11.22 -2.23
N LEU A 129 12.24 9.89 -2.31
CA LEU A 129 11.24 9.06 -1.63
C LEU A 129 11.35 9.21 -0.11
N VAL A 130 12.57 9.13 0.44
CA VAL A 130 12.83 9.30 1.88
C VAL A 130 12.39 10.68 2.36
N SER A 131 12.66 11.74 1.59
CA SER A 131 12.26 13.11 1.92
C SER A 131 10.73 13.25 2.00
N LYS A 132 10.00 12.73 1.01
CA LYS A 132 8.53 12.74 0.99
C LYS A 132 7.93 11.96 2.18
N LEU A 133 8.46 10.77 2.47
CA LEU A 133 8.02 9.96 3.60
C LEU A 133 8.33 10.65 4.94
N SER A 134 9.51 11.26 5.08
CA SER A 134 9.90 12.00 6.28
C SER A 134 8.99 13.21 6.53
N ALA A 135 8.56 13.90 5.47
CA ALA A 135 7.59 14.99 5.57
C ALA A 135 6.20 14.52 6.03
N CYS A 136 5.86 13.25 5.78
CA CYS A 136 4.61 12.61 6.20
C CYS A 136 4.74 11.82 7.52
N ASP A 137 5.67 12.25 8.38
CA ASP A 137 5.89 11.68 9.72
C ASP A 137 6.31 10.21 9.77
N PHE A 138 6.91 9.65 8.70
CA PHE A 138 7.53 8.31 8.78
C PHE A 138 8.81 8.36 9.62
N ARG A 139 8.66 8.12 10.94
CA ARG A 139 9.70 8.45 11.94
C ARG A 139 10.92 7.55 11.80
N GLN A 140 10.69 6.24 11.63
CA GLN A 140 11.78 5.27 11.54
C GLN A 140 12.56 5.44 10.23
N ILE A 141 11.87 5.70 9.11
CA ILE A 141 12.51 6.01 7.82
C ILE A 141 13.38 7.27 7.94
N ARG A 142 12.86 8.35 8.54
CA ARG A 142 13.63 9.57 8.78
C ARG A 142 14.87 9.30 9.64
N LYS A 143 14.72 8.53 10.71
CA LYS A 143 15.82 8.15 11.62
C LYS A 143 16.92 7.37 10.90
N ASP A 144 16.54 6.45 10.02
CA ASP A 144 17.48 5.56 9.33
C ASP A 144 17.88 6.04 7.92
N GLN A 145 17.51 7.25 7.51
CA GLN A 145 17.69 7.76 6.13
C GLN A 145 19.08 7.50 5.51
N ASN A 146 20.15 7.61 6.29
CA ASN A 146 21.53 7.40 5.84
C ASN A 146 21.88 5.93 5.63
N LYS A 147 21.13 5.01 6.24
CA LYS A 147 21.29 3.55 6.13
C LYS A 147 20.41 2.93 5.06
N LEU A 148 19.39 3.66 4.59
CA LEU A 148 18.46 3.14 3.60
C LEU A 148 19.12 3.05 2.22
N GLY A 149 18.84 1.96 1.52
CA GLY A 149 19.28 1.69 0.15
C GLY A 149 18.10 1.26 -0.73
N LEU A 150 18.40 0.67 -1.88
CA LEU A 150 17.38 0.23 -2.84
C LEU A 150 16.39 -0.80 -2.25
N SER A 151 16.81 -1.58 -1.27
CA SER A 151 15.95 -2.57 -0.60
C SER A 151 14.76 -1.94 0.15
N MET A 152 14.78 -0.63 0.43
CA MET A 152 13.68 0.04 1.14
C MET A 152 12.33 -0.11 0.43
N ILE A 153 12.32 -0.12 -0.91
CA ILE A 153 11.09 -0.24 -1.70
C ILE A 153 10.42 -1.61 -1.57
N LEU A 154 11.19 -2.62 -1.15
CA LEU A 154 10.71 -3.98 -0.91
C LEU A 154 10.50 -4.27 0.59
N GLY A 155 10.54 -3.24 1.44
CA GLY A 155 10.36 -3.40 2.88
C GLY A 155 11.65 -3.47 3.71
N GLY A 156 12.80 -3.13 3.12
CA GLY A 156 14.08 -2.94 3.84
C GLY A 156 14.11 -1.69 4.73
N CYS A 157 12.96 -1.30 5.30
CA CYS A 157 12.78 -0.19 6.22
C CYS A 157 11.68 -0.53 7.24
N GLY A 158 11.48 0.31 8.26
CA GLY A 158 10.43 0.15 9.26
C GLY A 158 9.34 1.20 9.13
N THR A 159 8.09 0.80 9.25
CA THR A 159 6.90 1.68 9.25
C THR A 159 5.87 1.18 10.25
N THR A 160 4.91 2.04 10.63
CA THR A 160 3.73 1.64 11.40
C THR A 160 2.49 1.51 10.50
N LEU A 161 1.44 0.87 10.99
CA LEU A 161 0.15 0.84 10.30
C LEU A 161 -0.44 2.26 10.21
N GLU A 162 -0.27 3.07 11.25
CA GLU A 162 -0.71 4.47 11.28
C GLU A 162 -0.07 5.28 10.13
N GLU A 163 1.24 5.16 9.98
CA GLU A 163 2.01 5.86 8.94
C GLU A 163 1.55 5.42 7.54
N LEU A 164 1.40 4.11 7.31
CA LEU A 164 0.93 3.58 6.02
C LEU A 164 -0.53 3.97 5.73
N THR A 165 -1.42 3.91 6.71
CA THR A 165 -2.83 4.28 6.51
C THR A 165 -2.96 5.77 6.20
N GLY A 166 -2.22 6.62 6.93
CA GLY A 166 -2.16 8.05 6.66
C GLY A 166 -1.56 8.36 5.28
N LEU A 167 -0.50 7.65 4.87
CA LEU A 167 0.05 7.79 3.52
C LEU A 167 -1.02 7.51 2.45
N PHE A 168 -1.78 6.43 2.61
CA PHE A 168 -2.78 6.04 1.62
C PHE A 168 -4.01 6.96 1.59
N SER A 169 -4.35 7.65 2.69
CA SER A 169 -5.40 8.68 2.65
C SER A 169 -5.04 9.86 1.76
N ALA A 170 -3.75 10.06 1.45
CA ALA A 170 -3.34 11.07 0.48
C ALA A 170 -3.82 10.75 -0.94
N PHE A 171 -3.91 9.47 -1.32
CA PHE A 171 -4.36 9.09 -2.65
C PHE A 171 -5.84 9.39 -2.88
N ALA A 172 -6.65 9.29 -1.82
CA ALA A 172 -8.05 9.70 -1.84
C ALA A 172 -8.24 11.23 -1.88
N GLN A 173 -7.16 12.00 -1.65
CA GLN A 173 -7.17 13.46 -1.55
C GLN A 173 -6.23 14.10 -2.59
N ASP A 174 -6.31 13.62 -3.83
CA ASP A 174 -5.60 14.13 -5.00
C ASP A 174 -4.09 14.29 -4.79
N GLY A 175 -3.49 13.33 -4.08
CA GLY A 175 -2.06 13.30 -3.78
C GLY A 175 -1.65 14.22 -2.63
N THR A 176 -2.59 14.73 -1.83
CA THR A 176 -2.30 15.58 -0.66
C THR A 176 -2.45 14.80 0.64
N TRP A 177 -1.34 14.61 1.34
CA TRP A 177 -1.33 14.00 2.66
C TRP A 177 -1.77 15.01 3.72
N TYR A 178 -2.65 14.58 4.61
CA TYR A 178 -3.04 15.33 5.80
C TYR A 178 -2.70 14.50 7.04
N ALA A 179 -2.14 15.14 8.05
CA ALA A 179 -1.80 14.49 9.31
C ALA A 179 -3.07 13.89 9.95
N PRO A 180 -3.14 12.55 10.15
CA PRO A 180 -4.31 11.92 10.75
C PRO A 180 -4.63 12.50 12.13
N GLN A 181 -5.90 12.83 12.36
CA GLN A 181 -6.38 13.45 13.59
C GLN A 181 -6.98 12.38 14.53
N TYR A 182 -6.37 12.21 15.70
CA TYR A 182 -6.83 11.26 16.73
C TYR A 182 -7.72 11.91 17.80
N ILE A 183 -7.66 13.24 17.90
CA ILE A 183 -8.44 14.04 18.84
C ILE A 183 -9.22 15.06 18.04
N ARG A 184 -10.50 15.26 18.39
CA ARG A 184 -11.34 16.30 17.80
C ARG A 184 -10.96 17.66 18.38
N SER A 185 -9.92 18.29 17.83
CA SER A 185 -9.42 19.61 18.29
C SER A 185 -9.87 20.78 17.41
N GLY A 186 -10.57 20.53 16.29
CA GLY A 186 -11.00 21.58 15.35
C GLY A 186 -9.85 22.30 14.63
N SER A 187 -8.61 21.86 14.82
CA SER A 187 -7.41 22.43 14.16
C SER A 187 -7.28 21.93 12.73
N THR A 188 -6.88 22.81 11.82
CA THR A 188 -6.54 22.42 10.45
C THR A 188 -5.35 21.44 10.48
N PRO A 189 -5.51 20.22 9.94
CA PRO A 189 -4.42 19.25 9.91
C PRO A 189 -3.25 19.75 9.06
N ARG A 190 -2.03 19.46 9.49
CA ARG A 190 -0.83 19.72 8.69
C ARG A 190 -0.92 18.95 7.38
N GLN A 191 -0.63 19.61 6.27
CA GLN A 191 -0.70 19.01 4.94
C GLN A 191 0.65 18.97 4.23
N VAL A 192 0.84 17.97 3.36
CA VAL A 192 2.02 17.80 2.49
C VAL A 192 1.54 17.32 1.13
N ARG A 193 1.90 18.05 0.06
CA ARG A 193 1.66 17.61 -1.32
C ARG A 193 2.65 16.50 -1.68
N LEU A 194 2.15 15.28 -1.85
CA LEU A 194 2.94 14.12 -2.26
C LEU A 194 3.07 14.03 -3.78
N LEU A 195 1.94 14.12 -4.50
CA LEU A 195 1.83 13.94 -5.95
C LEU A 195 0.94 15.03 -6.57
N SER A 196 1.17 15.39 -7.84
CA SER A 196 0.17 16.11 -8.63
C SER A 196 -1.14 15.32 -8.76
N PRO A 197 -2.28 15.99 -9.03
CA PRO A 197 -3.54 15.32 -9.30
C PRO A 197 -3.44 14.31 -10.45
N ALA A 198 -2.74 14.64 -11.55
CA ALA A 198 -2.57 13.73 -12.68
C ALA A 198 -1.78 12.45 -12.31
N ALA A 199 -0.64 12.58 -11.63
CA ALA A 199 0.13 11.43 -11.17
C ALA A 199 -0.68 10.58 -10.16
N ASN A 200 -1.41 11.23 -9.26
CA ASN A 200 -2.30 10.57 -8.30
C ASN A 200 -3.41 9.78 -9.01
N PHE A 201 -4.06 10.38 -10.00
CA PHE A 201 -5.13 9.77 -10.79
C PHE A 201 -4.62 8.50 -11.48
N MET A 202 -3.47 8.55 -12.15
CA MET A 202 -2.88 7.40 -12.83
C MET A 202 -2.56 6.26 -11.86
N VAL A 203 -1.97 6.55 -10.70
CA VAL A 203 -1.70 5.54 -9.66
C VAL A 203 -3.00 4.94 -9.13
N THR A 204 -3.99 5.79 -8.83
CA THR A 204 -5.28 5.37 -8.30
C THR A 204 -6.04 4.50 -9.28
N ASP A 205 -5.99 4.84 -10.58
CA ASP A 205 -6.63 4.06 -11.64
C ASP A 205 -6.02 2.66 -11.74
N ILE A 206 -4.69 2.56 -11.78
CA ILE A 206 -3.96 1.28 -11.78
C ILE A 206 -4.34 0.43 -10.55
N LEU A 207 -4.40 1.05 -9.36
CA LEU A 207 -4.74 0.33 -8.12
C LEU A 207 -6.21 -0.06 -8.01
N SER A 208 -7.11 0.57 -8.79
CA SER A 208 -8.54 0.28 -8.80
C SER A 208 -8.93 -0.92 -9.67
N LYS A 209 -8.00 -1.43 -10.50
CA LYS A 209 -8.26 -2.55 -11.41
C LYS A 209 -8.59 -3.83 -10.64
N VAL A 210 -9.63 -4.53 -11.09
CA VAL A 210 -10.14 -5.75 -10.44
C VAL A 210 -9.45 -7.04 -10.90
N ASN A 211 -8.88 -7.06 -12.12
CA ASN A 211 -8.17 -8.23 -12.63
C ASN A 211 -6.72 -8.24 -12.12
N ARG A 212 -6.55 -8.54 -10.83
CA ARG A 212 -5.24 -8.59 -10.18
C ARG A 212 -5.02 -9.92 -9.47
N PRO A 213 -3.78 -10.44 -9.39
CA PRO A 213 -3.50 -11.70 -8.68
C PRO A 213 -3.86 -11.66 -7.19
N ASP A 214 -3.92 -10.47 -6.59
CA ASP A 214 -4.29 -10.26 -5.19
C ASP A 214 -5.78 -9.99 -4.97
N PHE A 215 -6.60 -10.08 -6.03
CA PHE A 215 -8.05 -10.00 -5.92
C PHE A 215 -8.61 -11.29 -5.31
N PRO A 216 -9.44 -11.25 -4.25
CA PRO A 216 -9.94 -12.47 -3.64
C PRO A 216 -10.89 -13.22 -4.58
N LEU A 217 -10.58 -14.49 -4.89
CA LEU A 217 -11.23 -15.33 -5.91
C LEU A 217 -12.77 -15.40 -5.84
N ASN A 218 -13.36 -15.26 -4.64
CA ASN A 218 -14.80 -15.35 -4.42
C ASN A 218 -15.50 -13.97 -4.32
N TRP A 219 -14.78 -12.87 -4.57
CA TRP A 219 -15.25 -11.51 -4.29
C TRP A 219 -15.69 -10.72 -5.52
N GLY A 220 -15.43 -11.23 -6.73
CA GLY A 220 -15.85 -10.60 -7.99
C GLY A 220 -17.34 -10.76 -8.29
N ALA A 221 -18.06 -11.57 -7.50
CA ALA A 221 -19.47 -11.88 -7.70
C ALA A 221 -20.45 -11.01 -6.88
N THR A 222 -19.96 -10.03 -6.13
CA THR A 222 -20.81 -9.08 -5.39
C THR A 222 -21.10 -7.85 -6.25
N GLU A 223 -22.27 -7.80 -6.89
CA GLU A 223 -22.74 -6.73 -7.80
C GLU A 223 -22.80 -5.31 -7.18
N LYS A 224 -22.63 -5.19 -5.85
CA LYS A 224 -22.82 -3.94 -5.08
C LYS A 224 -21.55 -3.45 -4.36
N MET A 225 -20.37 -3.89 -4.77
CA MET A 225 -19.14 -3.45 -4.11
C MET A 225 -18.81 -2.01 -4.47
N PRO A 226 -18.43 -1.18 -3.47
CA PRO A 226 -17.85 0.12 -3.76
C PRO A 226 -16.55 -0.08 -4.54
N ARG A 227 -16.33 0.77 -5.56
CA ARG A 227 -15.03 0.86 -6.22
C ARG A 227 -13.99 1.24 -5.15
N ILE A 228 -12.98 0.39 -4.94
CA ILE A 228 -11.87 0.66 -4.02
C ILE A 228 -10.54 0.48 -4.74
N SER A 229 -9.53 1.26 -4.34
CA SER A 229 -8.15 1.07 -4.76
C SER A 229 -7.34 0.52 -3.59
N TRP A 230 -6.51 -0.49 -3.81
CA TRP A 230 -5.75 -1.09 -2.71
C TRP A 230 -4.37 -1.58 -3.11
N LYS A 231 -3.48 -1.68 -2.12
CA LYS A 231 -2.15 -2.26 -2.25
C LYS A 231 -1.86 -3.24 -1.12
N THR A 232 -1.41 -4.42 -1.53
CA THR A 232 -0.88 -5.46 -0.65
C THR A 232 0.59 -5.23 -0.30
N GLY A 233 1.00 -5.70 0.87
CA GLY A 233 2.40 -5.84 1.25
C GLY A 233 2.64 -7.13 2.01
N THR A 234 3.78 -7.78 1.75
CA THR A 234 4.23 -8.95 2.51
C THR A 234 5.69 -8.71 2.86
N SER A 235 6.05 -8.82 4.14
CA SER A 235 7.43 -8.64 4.58
C SER A 235 8.32 -9.85 4.29
N TYR A 236 9.63 -9.65 4.33
CA TYR A 236 10.59 -10.73 4.17
C TYR A 236 10.45 -11.76 5.30
N GLY A 237 10.49 -13.04 4.93
CA GLY A 237 10.23 -14.14 5.87
C GLY A 237 8.76 -14.25 6.30
N ARG A 238 7.82 -13.59 5.59
CA ARG A 238 6.37 -13.70 5.78
C ARG A 238 5.94 -13.49 7.24
N ARG A 239 6.40 -12.39 7.84
CA ARG A 239 6.10 -12.01 9.24
C ARG A 239 4.95 -11.00 9.35
N ASP A 240 4.76 -10.21 8.30
CA ASP A 240 3.79 -9.14 8.22
C ASP A 240 3.04 -9.25 6.90
N ALA A 241 1.71 -9.28 6.97
CA ALA A 241 0.81 -9.13 5.85
C ALA A 241 0.04 -7.82 5.99
N TRP A 242 0.13 -6.99 4.96
CA TRP A 242 -0.52 -5.69 4.87
C TRP A 242 -1.53 -5.69 3.74
N SER A 243 -2.63 -4.98 3.95
CA SER A 243 -3.50 -4.53 2.86
C SER A 243 -4.05 -3.18 3.23
N ILE A 244 -3.71 -2.16 2.43
CA ILE A 244 -4.15 -0.79 2.63
C ILE A 244 -5.00 -0.41 1.42
N GLY A 245 -6.25 -0.03 1.66
CA GLY A 245 -7.20 0.33 0.64
C GLY A 245 -7.87 1.66 0.93
N TYR A 246 -8.37 2.31 -0.11
CA TYR A 246 -9.04 3.59 -0.02
C TYR A 246 -10.11 3.75 -1.09
N ASN A 247 -11.09 4.57 -0.76
CA ASN A 247 -12.04 5.18 -1.69
C ASN A 247 -12.22 6.67 -1.37
N LYS A 248 -13.23 7.32 -1.98
CA LYS A 248 -13.54 8.72 -1.73
C LYS A 248 -13.83 9.03 -0.26
N HIS A 249 -14.42 8.09 0.47
CA HIS A 249 -14.94 8.30 1.81
C HIS A 249 -13.96 7.86 2.89
N PHE A 250 -13.33 6.70 2.71
CA PHE A 250 -12.53 6.05 3.75
C PHE A 250 -11.20 5.51 3.22
N THR A 251 -10.20 5.56 4.09
CA THR A 251 -8.96 4.79 3.94
C THR A 251 -8.86 3.80 5.09
N VAL A 252 -8.68 2.53 4.74
CA VAL A 252 -8.60 1.41 5.68
C VAL A 252 -7.23 0.77 5.56
N GLY A 253 -6.52 0.70 6.68
CA GLY A 253 -5.29 -0.06 6.79
C GLY A 253 -5.51 -1.33 7.62
N VAL A 254 -5.06 -2.47 7.10
CA VAL A 254 -5.08 -3.76 7.79
C VAL A 254 -3.66 -4.32 7.87
N TRP A 255 -3.28 -4.75 9.06
CA TRP A 255 -2.11 -5.60 9.31
C TRP A 255 -2.55 -6.93 9.91
N VAL A 256 -1.93 -8.02 9.47
CA VAL A 256 -2.11 -9.37 9.99
C VAL A 256 -0.73 -10.02 10.19
N GLY A 257 -0.55 -10.72 11.31
CA GLY A 257 0.71 -11.39 11.61
C GLY A 257 0.74 -11.92 13.04
N ASN A 258 1.96 -12.08 13.57
CA ASN A 258 2.18 -12.53 14.93
C ASN A 258 3.07 -11.51 15.66
N PHE A 259 2.67 -11.07 16.85
CA PHE A 259 3.46 -10.10 17.62
C PHE A 259 4.84 -10.63 18.03
N SER A 260 4.98 -11.96 18.16
CA SER A 260 6.24 -12.67 18.35
C SER A 260 7.25 -12.49 17.21
N GLY A 261 6.81 -12.04 16.02
CA GLY A 261 7.65 -11.91 14.83
C GLY A 261 7.96 -13.23 14.13
N VAL A 262 7.30 -14.34 14.53
CA VAL A 262 7.38 -15.63 13.85
C VAL A 262 6.65 -15.53 12.51
N GLY A 263 7.37 -15.82 11.44
CA GLY A 263 6.84 -15.87 10.09
C GLY A 263 6.07 -17.15 9.80
N ILE A 264 5.04 -17.06 8.97
CA ILE A 264 4.15 -18.17 8.60
C ILE A 264 4.11 -18.28 7.09
N ALA A 265 4.25 -19.50 6.55
CA ALA A 265 4.25 -19.73 5.11
C ALA A 265 2.98 -19.17 4.44
N ASP A 266 1.80 -19.39 5.03
CA ASP A 266 0.53 -18.93 4.48
C ASP A 266 0.25 -17.42 4.72
N LEU A 267 1.15 -16.69 5.39
CA LEU A 267 0.95 -15.27 5.66
C LEU A 267 1.35 -14.42 4.45
N SER A 268 0.34 -13.93 3.74
CA SER A 268 0.49 -12.98 2.64
C SER A 268 -0.57 -11.89 2.69
N GLY A 269 -0.22 -10.67 2.22
CA GLY A 269 -1.16 -9.56 2.15
C GLY A 269 -2.43 -9.88 1.34
N ALA A 270 -2.28 -10.62 0.23
CA ALA A 270 -3.38 -11.03 -0.63
C ALA A 270 -4.34 -12.03 0.04
N GLN A 271 -3.82 -13.04 0.75
CA GLN A 271 -4.65 -14.12 1.28
C GLN A 271 -5.19 -13.85 2.69
N THR A 272 -4.58 -12.93 3.44
CA THR A 272 -4.90 -12.73 4.87
C THR A 272 -5.33 -11.31 5.20
N ALA A 273 -4.62 -10.28 4.76
CA ALA A 273 -5.00 -8.89 5.08
C ALA A 273 -6.12 -8.38 4.16
N THR A 274 -6.07 -8.70 2.86
CA THR A 274 -7.03 -8.22 1.85
C THR A 274 -8.46 -8.72 2.09
N PRO A 275 -8.72 -9.99 2.46
CA PRO A 275 -10.09 -10.42 2.74
C PRO A 275 -10.71 -9.68 3.94
N LEU A 276 -9.91 -9.33 4.96
CA LEU A 276 -10.40 -8.51 6.08
C LEU A 276 -10.66 -7.06 5.64
N LEU A 277 -9.77 -6.47 4.81
CA LEU A 277 -9.96 -5.15 4.22
C LEU A 277 -11.30 -5.06 3.47
N PHE A 278 -11.58 -6.01 2.58
CA PHE A 278 -12.80 -6.03 1.78
C PHE A 278 -14.06 -6.26 2.64
N ARG A 279 -13.98 -7.09 3.69
CA ARG A 279 -15.08 -7.23 4.68
C ARG A 279 -15.41 -5.91 5.37
N ILE A 280 -14.39 -5.13 5.71
CA ILE A 280 -14.55 -3.81 6.33
C ILE A 280 -15.25 -2.85 5.37
N PHE A 281 -14.74 -2.70 4.13
CA PHE A 281 -15.37 -1.83 3.13
C PHE A 281 -16.82 -2.19 2.85
N ASN A 282 -17.13 -3.48 2.69
CA ASN A 282 -18.50 -3.96 2.49
C ASN A 282 -19.43 -3.69 3.70
N THR A 283 -18.86 -3.38 4.87
CA THR A 283 -19.65 -3.05 6.07
C THR A 283 -19.84 -1.54 6.23
N ILE A 284 -18.83 -0.74 5.90
CA ILE A 284 -18.81 0.71 6.20
C ILE A 284 -19.24 1.59 5.03
N ASP A 285 -19.22 1.07 3.80
CA ASP A 285 -19.45 1.85 2.58
C ASP A 285 -20.21 1.05 1.50
N TYR A 286 -21.23 0.31 1.95
CA TYR A 286 -22.06 -0.52 1.08
C TYR A 286 -23.00 0.32 0.19
N ASP A 287 -23.14 -0.06 -1.09
CA ASP A 287 -24.08 0.56 -2.05
C ASP A 287 -23.84 2.07 -2.28
N THR A 288 -22.59 2.54 -2.15
CA THR A 288 -22.22 3.92 -2.44
C THR A 288 -21.98 4.15 -3.93
N GLU A 289 -22.20 5.39 -4.38
CA GLU A 289 -21.95 5.77 -5.77
C GLU A 289 -20.48 5.50 -6.15
N ASN A 290 -20.29 4.79 -7.26
CA ASN A 290 -18.97 4.37 -7.74
C ASN A 290 -18.15 5.51 -8.39
N GLU A 291 -18.67 6.73 -8.40
CA GLU A 291 -18.02 7.88 -9.03
C GLU A 291 -16.98 8.53 -8.10
N TRP A 292 -15.78 7.96 -8.15
CA TRP A 292 -14.58 8.61 -7.65
C TRP A 292 -13.40 8.31 -8.57
N ASN A 293 -12.42 9.23 -8.60
CA ASN A 293 -11.27 9.22 -9.49
C ASN A 293 -11.62 9.51 -10.96
N ALA A 294 -12.16 10.70 -11.25
CA ALA A 294 -12.25 11.23 -12.62
C ALA A 294 -10.88 11.81 -13.05
N PRO A 295 -10.51 11.74 -14.34
CA PRO A 295 -9.26 12.32 -14.81
C PRO A 295 -9.27 13.84 -14.59
N PRO A 296 -8.22 14.42 -13.97
CA PRO A 296 -8.10 15.87 -13.82
C PRO A 296 -7.84 16.54 -15.17
N GLU A 297 -8.07 17.85 -15.26
CA GLU A 297 -7.96 18.62 -16.52
C GLU A 297 -6.56 18.56 -17.14
N ASP A 298 -5.51 18.40 -16.33
CA ASP A 298 -4.12 18.31 -16.76
C ASP A 298 -3.68 16.88 -17.14
N CYS A 299 -4.61 15.91 -17.14
CA CYS A 299 -4.35 14.52 -17.54
C CYS A 299 -4.82 14.24 -18.97
N GLU A 300 -3.88 14.14 -19.90
CA GLU A 300 -4.16 13.85 -21.31
C GLU A 300 -3.87 12.39 -21.70
N LEU A 301 -4.63 11.89 -22.68
CA LEU A 301 -4.35 10.61 -23.32
C LEU A 301 -3.37 10.81 -24.49
N ARG A 302 -2.39 9.91 -24.58
CA ARG A 302 -1.40 9.88 -25.66
C ARG A 302 -1.27 8.47 -26.20
N GLN A 303 -1.24 8.35 -27.53
CA GLN A 303 -0.93 7.08 -28.19
C GLN A 303 0.57 6.78 -28.08
N VAL A 304 0.87 5.51 -27.84
CA VAL A 304 2.24 4.99 -27.72
C VAL A 304 2.34 3.64 -28.44
N CYS A 305 3.54 3.29 -28.87
CA CYS A 305 3.87 1.95 -29.36
C CYS A 305 3.62 0.91 -28.25
N SER A 306 2.89 -0.16 -28.56
CA SER A 306 2.56 -1.23 -27.61
C SER A 306 3.79 -1.97 -27.08
N GLU A 307 4.87 -2.05 -27.88
CA GLU A 307 6.08 -2.81 -27.54
C GLU A 307 7.09 -1.98 -26.74
N THR A 308 7.22 -0.69 -27.05
CA THR A 308 8.26 0.16 -26.44
C THR A 308 7.70 1.13 -25.40
N GLY A 309 6.40 1.42 -25.43
CA GLY A 309 5.78 2.46 -24.63
C GLY A 309 6.19 3.89 -25.02
N LEU A 310 6.92 4.05 -26.13
CA LEU A 310 7.37 5.33 -26.67
C LEU A 310 6.35 5.89 -27.67
N LEU A 311 6.56 7.15 -28.09
CA LEU A 311 5.75 7.75 -29.16
C LEU A 311 5.81 6.90 -30.44
N PRO A 312 4.68 6.77 -31.17
CA PRO A 312 4.60 6.03 -32.43
C PRO A 312 5.55 6.57 -33.51
#